data_AF-A0A7V8JK06-F1
#
_entry.id   AF-A0A7V8JK06-F1
#
_cell.length_a   1.000
_cell.length_b   1.000
_cell.length_c   1.000
_cell.angle_alpha   90.00
_cell.angle_beta   90.00
_cell.angle_gamma   90.00
#
_symmetry.space_group_name_H-M   'P 1'
#
loop_
_entity.id
_entity.type
_entity.pdbx_description
1 polymer ?
#
loop_
_entity_poly.entity_id
_entity_poly.type
_entity_poly.pdbx_seq_one_letter_code
_entity_poly.pdbx_strand_id
1 'polypeptide(L)'
;MQHAKRFVVPVVLALSLSVAATASADTTKTYQRGGYTLVVTDKNSGVAQSTVDTMVSTFFTIYPEEARDFNPDTSKTVTFVLDPSYDGVAATANATETYSAKYMISHPKDTDTVTHESMHIVQDYGQQNIPGWLVEGIADYARYRYGVNNAAAGWSLPAYQAGQKYTDSYRVTARFLVWVEQHFPGAVQRFDAALRGRRYTANTWVQITGASVDTLWDRYTRSPGI
;
A
#
# COMPACT_ATOMS: atom_id res chain seq x y z
N MET A 1 11.03 -82.12 43.39
CA MET A 1 11.51 -80.74 43.64
C MET A 1 11.83 -80.09 42.30
N GLN A 2 11.00 -79.17 41.82
CA GLN A 2 11.38 -78.16 40.81
C GLN A 2 10.24 -77.13 40.73
N HIS A 3 10.43 -76.00 41.40
CA HIS A 3 9.54 -74.83 41.30
C HIS A 3 10.02 -73.96 40.14
N ALA A 4 9.19 -73.81 39.10
CA ALA A 4 9.40 -72.84 38.04
C ALA A 4 9.13 -71.41 38.56
N LYS A 5 10.14 -70.55 38.53
CA LYS A 5 10.03 -69.12 38.88
C LYS A 5 9.43 -68.36 37.70
N ARG A 6 8.26 -67.74 37.90
CA ARG A 6 7.67 -66.78 36.96
C ARG A 6 8.35 -65.42 37.12
N PHE A 7 8.94 -64.90 36.06
CA PHE A 7 9.41 -63.51 35.98
C PHE A 7 8.25 -62.61 35.56
N VAL A 8 7.99 -61.57 36.36
CA VAL A 8 7.08 -60.47 36.01
C VAL A 8 7.93 -59.32 35.49
N VAL A 9 7.74 -58.96 34.23
CA VAL A 9 8.37 -57.76 33.64
C VAL A 9 7.43 -56.58 33.90
N PRO A 10 7.89 -55.46 34.49
CA PRO A 10 7.05 -54.29 34.70
C PRO A 10 6.89 -53.55 33.37
N VAL A 11 5.64 -53.37 32.93
CA VAL A 11 5.31 -52.48 31.81
C VAL A 11 5.31 -51.05 32.35
N VAL A 12 6.32 -50.27 31.98
CA VAL A 12 6.34 -48.82 32.23
C VAL A 12 5.50 -48.15 31.16
N LEU A 13 4.33 -47.65 31.54
CA LEU A 13 3.46 -46.87 30.66
C LEU A 13 3.99 -45.42 30.61
N ALA A 14 4.74 -45.09 29.56
CA ALA A 14 5.16 -43.72 29.29
C ALA A 14 3.96 -42.92 28.75
N LEU A 15 3.42 -42.01 29.57
CA LEU A 15 2.41 -41.05 29.13
C LEU A 15 3.11 -39.94 28.35
N SER A 16 3.03 -39.96 27.02
CA SER A 16 3.48 -38.87 26.17
C SER A 16 2.44 -37.75 26.17
N LEU A 17 2.70 -36.68 26.92
CA LEU A 17 1.91 -35.46 26.85
C LEU A 17 2.26 -34.73 25.55
N SER A 18 1.41 -34.88 24.54
CA SER A 18 1.51 -34.12 23.29
C SER A 18 0.88 -32.75 23.51
N VAL A 19 1.70 -31.71 23.67
CA VAL A 19 1.21 -30.32 23.64
C VAL A 19 0.93 -30.00 22.18
N ALA A 20 -0.34 -30.07 21.78
CA ALA A 20 -0.77 -29.57 20.49
C ALA A 20 -0.60 -28.04 20.49
N ALA A 21 0.31 -27.53 19.66
CA ALA A 21 0.40 -26.10 19.40
C ALA A 21 -0.91 -25.67 18.74
N THR A 22 -1.71 -24.85 19.44
CA THR A 22 -2.87 -24.21 18.83
C THR A 22 -2.36 -23.19 17.81
N ALA A 23 -2.55 -23.45 16.53
CA ALA A 23 -2.41 -22.42 15.52
C ALA A 23 -3.41 -21.31 15.86
N SER A 24 -2.91 -20.08 16.05
CA SER A 24 -3.80 -18.92 16.24
C SER A 24 -4.61 -18.75 14.96
N ALA A 25 -5.93 -18.63 15.10
CA ALA A 25 -6.83 -18.46 13.97
C ALA A 25 -6.75 -17.04 13.39
N ASP A 26 -7.06 -16.91 12.11
CA ASP A 26 -7.26 -15.61 11.46
C ASP A 26 -8.33 -14.81 12.21
N THR A 27 -8.15 -13.50 12.28
CA THR A 27 -9.14 -12.59 12.88
C THR A 27 -9.65 -11.60 11.85
N THR A 28 -10.88 -11.13 12.01
CA THR A 28 -11.45 -10.08 11.18
C THR A 28 -12.17 -9.06 12.05
N LYS A 29 -11.85 -7.77 11.84
CA LYS A 29 -12.48 -6.63 12.53
C LYS A 29 -13.02 -5.66 11.49
N THR A 30 -14.16 -5.04 11.77
CA THR A 30 -14.76 -4.02 10.90
C THR A 30 -14.79 -2.68 11.62
N TYR A 31 -14.38 -1.64 10.91
CA TYR A 31 -14.37 -0.26 11.37
C TYR A 31 -15.21 0.59 10.41
N GLN A 32 -15.94 1.57 10.94
CA GLN A 32 -16.77 2.46 10.14
C GLN A 32 -16.61 3.90 10.61
N ARG A 33 -16.47 4.83 9.66
CA ARG A 33 -16.38 6.26 9.94
C ARG A 33 -16.71 7.06 8.69
N GLY A 34 -17.51 8.13 8.83
CA GLY A 34 -17.75 9.09 7.75
C GLY A 34 -18.28 8.49 6.45
N GLY A 35 -19.07 7.41 6.51
CA GLY A 35 -19.61 6.72 5.34
C GLY A 35 -18.66 5.70 4.68
N TYR A 36 -17.45 5.52 5.20
CA TYR A 36 -16.50 4.49 4.76
C TYR A 36 -16.46 3.32 5.75
N THR A 37 -16.29 2.12 5.22
CA THR A 37 -16.09 0.87 5.95
C THR A 37 -14.71 0.30 5.65
N LEU A 38 -13.97 -0.05 6.69
CA LEU A 38 -12.69 -0.75 6.59
C LEU A 38 -12.81 -2.11 7.29
N VAL A 39 -12.62 -3.18 6.54
CA VAL A 39 -12.53 -4.55 7.06
C VAL A 39 -11.05 -4.90 7.19
N VAL A 40 -10.57 -5.28 8.36
CA VAL A 40 -9.18 -5.70 8.57
C VAL A 40 -9.18 -7.19 8.90
N THR A 41 -8.58 -7.98 8.03
CA THR A 41 -8.31 -9.40 8.22
C THR A 41 -6.84 -9.60 8.57
N ASP A 42 -6.57 -10.18 9.75
CA ASP A 42 -5.23 -10.53 10.20
C ASP A 42 -5.06 -12.04 10.15
N LYS A 43 -4.18 -12.53 9.26
CA LYS A 43 -3.91 -13.96 9.05
C LYS A 43 -2.90 -14.52 10.05
N ASN A 44 -3.13 -14.26 11.35
CA ASN A 44 -2.18 -14.55 12.43
C ASN A 44 -0.77 -13.99 12.11
N SER A 45 -0.74 -12.74 11.67
CA SER A 45 0.41 -12.05 11.10
C SER A 45 1.51 -11.77 12.14
N GLY A 46 1.14 -11.66 13.42
CA GLY A 46 2.03 -11.21 14.48
C GLY A 46 2.33 -9.71 14.47
N VAL A 47 1.67 -8.93 13.61
CA VAL A 47 1.78 -7.47 13.58
C VAL A 47 1.19 -6.91 14.88
N ALA A 48 1.91 -5.98 15.52
CA ALA A 48 1.45 -5.39 16.77
C ALA A 48 0.12 -4.64 16.54
N GLN A 49 -0.85 -4.81 17.44
CA GLN A 49 -2.15 -4.15 17.35
C GLN A 49 -2.02 -2.62 17.25
N SER A 50 -1.04 -2.01 17.91
CA SER A 50 -0.75 -0.57 17.80
C SER A 50 -0.39 -0.12 16.38
N THR A 51 0.32 -0.97 15.62
CA THR A 51 0.62 -0.71 14.20
C THR A 51 -0.66 -0.77 13.39
N VAL A 52 -1.50 -1.78 13.61
CA VAL A 52 -2.80 -1.93 12.95
C VAL A 52 -3.72 -0.75 13.26
N ASP A 53 -3.80 -0.31 14.52
CA ASP A 53 -4.60 0.84 14.92
C ASP A 53 -4.13 2.12 14.22
N THR A 54 -2.81 2.29 14.05
CA THR A 54 -2.24 3.41 13.30
C THR A 54 -2.58 3.33 11.81
N MET A 55 -2.50 2.15 11.18
CA MET A 55 -2.92 1.95 9.78
C MET A 55 -4.40 2.29 9.57
N VAL A 56 -5.28 1.81 10.48
CA VAL A 56 -6.71 2.13 10.48
C VAL A 56 -6.93 3.64 10.62
N SER A 57 -6.19 4.29 11.51
CA SER A 57 -6.27 5.75 11.67
C SER A 57 -5.78 6.50 10.42
N THR A 58 -4.68 6.06 9.80
CA THR A 58 -4.18 6.61 8.54
C THR A 58 -5.27 6.53 7.47
N PHE A 59 -5.85 5.36 7.23
CA PHE A 59 -6.92 5.15 6.24
C PHE A 59 -8.07 6.13 6.39
N PHE A 60 -8.65 6.22 7.59
CA PHE A 60 -9.80 7.10 7.83
C PHE A 60 -9.46 8.59 7.80
N THR A 61 -8.17 8.94 7.82
CA THR A 61 -7.71 10.31 7.63
C THR A 61 -7.53 10.62 6.14
N ILE A 62 -6.84 9.76 5.40
CA ILE A 62 -6.41 10.04 4.02
C ILE A 62 -7.44 9.66 2.96
N TYR A 63 -8.14 8.54 3.13
CA TYR A 63 -8.95 7.96 2.05
C TYR A 63 -10.14 8.85 1.66
N PRO A 64 -10.86 9.49 2.61
CA PRO A 64 -11.88 10.47 2.24
C PRO A 64 -11.34 11.66 1.45
N GLU A 65 -10.10 12.09 1.69
CA GLU A 65 -9.47 13.21 0.98
C GLU A 65 -9.05 12.80 -0.44
N GLU A 66 -8.43 11.63 -0.60
CA GLU A 66 -8.10 11.06 -1.90
C GLU A 66 -9.34 10.83 -2.75
N ALA A 67 -10.38 10.23 -2.17
CA ALA A 67 -11.67 10.04 -2.82
C ALA A 67 -12.26 11.38 -3.28
N ARG A 68 -12.27 12.40 -2.41
CA ARG A 68 -12.80 13.74 -2.77
C ARG A 68 -12.03 14.36 -3.94
N ASP A 69 -10.71 14.33 -3.89
CA ASP A 69 -9.87 15.06 -4.85
C ASP A 69 -9.75 14.34 -6.20
N PHE A 70 -9.84 13.01 -6.23
CA PHE A 70 -9.62 12.21 -7.44
C PHE A 70 -10.89 11.48 -7.90
N ASN A 71 -11.51 10.67 -7.05
CA ASN A 71 -12.63 9.82 -7.44
C ASN A 71 -13.70 9.68 -6.35
N PRO A 72 -14.70 10.59 -6.29
CA PRO A 72 -15.74 10.55 -5.25
C PRO A 72 -16.59 9.27 -5.27
N ASP A 73 -16.65 8.61 -6.43
CA ASP A 73 -17.39 7.38 -6.68
C ASP A 73 -16.57 6.11 -6.35
N THR A 74 -15.34 6.24 -5.83
CA THR A 74 -14.54 5.09 -5.37
C THR A 74 -15.26 4.28 -4.28
N SER A 75 -14.80 3.05 -4.08
CA SER A 75 -15.39 2.10 -3.13
C SER A 75 -15.57 2.71 -1.75
N LYS A 76 -16.74 2.46 -1.14
CA LYS A 76 -16.99 2.84 0.26
C LYS A 76 -16.62 1.73 1.24
N THR A 77 -16.22 0.57 0.74
CA THR A 77 -15.75 -0.57 1.53
C THR A 77 -14.38 -1.00 1.05
N VAL A 78 -13.40 -0.97 1.94
CA VAL A 78 -12.02 -1.39 1.68
C VAL A 78 -11.68 -2.53 2.63
N THR A 79 -10.86 -3.47 2.17
CA THR A 79 -10.34 -4.57 2.99
C THR A 79 -8.83 -4.44 3.15
N PHE A 80 -8.32 -4.51 4.37
CA PHE A 80 -6.90 -4.75 4.63
C PHE A 80 -6.69 -6.22 4.95
N VAL A 81 -5.63 -6.80 4.39
CA VAL A 81 -5.18 -8.15 4.71
C VAL A 81 -3.74 -8.09 5.19
N LEU A 82 -3.50 -8.42 6.46
CA LEU A 82 -2.14 -8.62 6.99
C LEU A 82 -1.73 -10.06 6.72
N ASP A 83 -0.86 -10.26 5.74
CA ASP A 83 -0.53 -11.60 5.22
C ASP A 83 0.94 -11.97 5.53
N PRO A 84 1.20 -13.01 6.34
CA PRO A 84 2.56 -13.48 6.61
C PRO A 84 3.21 -14.20 5.42
N SER A 85 2.43 -14.61 4.42
CA SER A 85 2.90 -15.26 3.20
C SER A 85 3.20 -14.30 2.05
N TYR A 86 2.83 -13.02 2.18
CA TYR A 86 3.12 -12.00 1.16
C TYR A 86 4.56 -11.48 1.30
N ASP A 87 5.34 -11.61 0.22
CA ASP A 87 6.77 -11.31 0.20
C ASP A 87 7.12 -9.88 -0.28
N GLY A 88 6.14 -9.12 -0.77
CA GLY A 88 6.29 -7.71 -1.13
C GLY A 88 6.22 -6.76 0.08
N VAL A 89 6.01 -5.47 -0.18
CA VAL A 89 5.68 -4.48 0.87
C VAL A 89 4.17 -4.48 1.09
N ALA A 90 3.44 -4.10 0.06
CA ALA A 90 2.00 -4.19 -0.04
C ALA A 90 1.57 -4.30 -1.51
N ALA A 91 0.30 -4.63 -1.75
CA ALA A 91 -0.34 -4.61 -3.05
C ALA A 91 -1.85 -4.40 -2.96
N THR A 92 -2.42 -3.77 -3.97
CA THR A 92 -3.85 -3.47 -4.02
C THR A 92 -4.54 -4.12 -5.22
N ALA A 93 -5.67 -4.76 -4.95
CA ALA A 93 -6.57 -5.27 -5.99
C ALA A 93 -8.01 -5.39 -5.45
N ASN A 94 -9.03 -5.07 -6.26
CA ASN A 94 -10.45 -5.26 -5.92
C ASN A 94 -10.83 -4.65 -4.55
N ALA A 95 -10.48 -3.40 -4.32
CA ALA A 95 -10.65 -2.69 -3.04
C ALA A 95 -10.07 -3.44 -1.82
N THR A 96 -9.07 -4.28 -2.04
CA THR A 96 -8.35 -5.03 -1.02
C THR A 96 -6.88 -4.67 -1.08
N GLU A 97 -6.35 -4.17 0.03
CA GLU A 97 -4.96 -3.84 0.25
C GLU A 97 -4.33 -4.97 1.07
N THR A 98 -3.37 -5.68 0.47
CA THR A 98 -2.62 -6.76 1.14
C THR A 98 -1.28 -6.21 1.59
N TYR A 99 -0.98 -6.35 2.88
CA TYR A 99 0.26 -5.89 3.50
C TYR A 99 1.10 -7.09 3.95
N SER A 100 2.40 -7.03 3.70
CA SER A 100 3.31 -8.03 4.24
C SER A 100 3.42 -7.88 5.76
N ALA A 101 3.09 -8.95 6.49
CA ALA A 101 3.29 -8.98 7.93
C ALA A 101 4.77 -8.76 8.30
N LYS A 102 5.68 -9.40 7.55
CA LYS A 102 7.14 -9.29 7.76
C LYS A 102 7.60 -7.84 7.63
N TYR A 103 7.06 -7.13 6.64
CA TYR A 103 7.36 -5.71 6.45
C TYR A 103 6.80 -4.86 7.58
N MET A 104 5.53 -5.00 7.94
CA MET A 104 4.90 -4.18 8.99
C MET A 104 5.48 -4.45 10.39
N ILE A 105 6.03 -5.64 10.65
CA ILE A 105 6.77 -5.94 11.88
C ILE A 105 8.13 -5.25 11.90
N SER A 106 8.84 -5.25 10.78
CA SER A 106 10.18 -4.63 10.68
C SER A 106 10.13 -3.10 10.51
N HIS A 107 9.02 -2.57 10.00
CA HIS A 107 8.79 -1.15 9.73
C HIS A 107 7.45 -0.68 10.33
N PRO A 108 7.22 -0.81 11.65
CA PRO A 108 5.92 -0.55 12.28
C PRO A 108 5.45 0.91 12.19
N LYS A 109 6.33 1.82 11.77
CA LYS A 109 6.03 3.24 11.56
C LYS A 109 5.69 3.57 10.11
N ASP A 110 5.92 2.67 9.15
CA ASP A 110 5.62 2.92 7.73
C ASP A 110 4.15 2.65 7.39
N THR A 111 3.25 3.29 8.13
CA THR A 111 1.80 3.14 7.95
C THR A 111 1.24 4.00 6.83
N ASP A 112 2.05 4.89 6.21
CA ASP A 112 1.69 5.63 5.00
C ASP A 112 1.87 4.80 3.71
N THR A 113 2.34 3.55 3.83
CA THR A 113 2.05 2.53 2.81
C THR A 113 0.56 2.45 2.51
N VAL A 114 -0.30 2.66 3.53
CA VAL A 114 -1.75 2.80 3.37
C VAL A 114 -2.13 3.88 2.38
N THR A 115 -1.52 5.06 2.47
CA THR A 115 -1.83 6.17 1.57
C THR A 115 -1.52 5.82 0.11
N HIS A 116 -0.43 5.10 -0.14
CA HIS A 116 -0.11 4.61 -1.48
C HIS A 116 -1.14 3.57 -1.98
N GLU A 117 -1.41 2.54 -1.17
CA GLU A 117 -2.31 1.44 -1.55
C GLU A 117 -3.77 1.91 -1.72
N SER A 118 -4.24 2.77 -0.81
CA SER A 118 -5.56 3.39 -0.89
C SER A 118 -5.74 4.21 -2.16
N MET A 119 -4.70 4.93 -2.61
CA MET A 119 -4.76 5.66 -3.87
C MET A 119 -5.00 4.71 -5.05
N HIS A 120 -4.45 3.49 -5.08
CA HIS A 120 -4.74 2.51 -6.14
C HIS A 120 -6.23 2.11 -6.19
N ILE A 121 -6.93 2.11 -5.05
CA ILE A 121 -8.40 1.92 -5.00
C ILE A 121 -9.13 3.15 -5.56
N VAL A 122 -8.64 4.36 -5.26
CA VAL A 122 -9.21 5.60 -5.78
C VAL A 122 -9.02 5.71 -7.29
N GLN A 123 -7.85 5.33 -7.80
CA GLN A 123 -7.53 5.30 -9.23
C GLN A 123 -8.52 4.45 -10.00
N ASP A 124 -8.83 3.24 -9.52
CA ASP A 124 -9.78 2.29 -10.14
C ASP A 124 -9.65 2.22 -11.67
N TYR A 125 -8.41 2.17 -12.17
CA TYR A 125 -8.17 2.16 -13.61
C TYR A 125 -8.65 0.85 -14.25
N GLY A 126 -8.76 -0.24 -13.47
CA GLY A 126 -9.06 -1.56 -13.98
C GLY A 126 -8.00 -2.07 -14.96
N GLN A 127 -8.28 -3.17 -15.66
CA GLN A 127 -7.34 -3.73 -16.63
C GLN A 127 -7.24 -2.83 -17.88
N GLN A 128 -6.05 -2.24 -18.08
CA GLN A 128 -5.72 -1.34 -19.18
C GLN A 128 -4.23 -1.44 -19.54
N ASN A 129 -3.91 -1.12 -20.80
CA ASN A 129 -2.52 -0.90 -21.22
C ASN A 129 -2.17 0.60 -21.03
N ILE A 130 -1.85 0.97 -19.80
CA ILE A 130 -1.47 2.33 -19.40
C ILE A 130 -0.07 2.35 -18.79
N PRO A 131 0.63 3.50 -18.76
CA PRO A 131 2.00 3.53 -18.29
C PRO A 131 2.09 3.29 -16.77
N GLY A 132 2.59 2.13 -16.36
CA GLY A 132 2.71 1.76 -14.95
C GLY A 132 3.49 2.76 -14.10
N TRP A 133 4.51 3.41 -14.68
CA TRP A 133 5.27 4.45 -13.97
C TRP A 133 4.40 5.63 -13.53
N LEU A 134 3.37 5.98 -14.30
CA LEU A 134 2.47 7.07 -13.97
C LEU A 134 1.45 6.62 -12.92
N VAL A 135 1.00 5.37 -13.00
CA VAL A 135 0.11 4.74 -12.00
C VAL A 135 0.78 4.77 -10.62
N GLU A 136 2.00 4.22 -10.51
CA GLU A 136 2.77 4.22 -9.26
C GLU A 136 3.20 5.64 -8.83
N GLY A 137 3.53 6.50 -9.79
CA GLY A 137 3.91 7.88 -9.52
C GLY A 137 2.78 8.70 -8.91
N ILE A 138 1.53 8.52 -9.38
CA ILE A 138 0.35 9.18 -8.80
C ILE A 138 0.09 8.65 -7.38
N ALA A 139 0.26 7.35 -7.14
CA ALA A 139 0.11 6.76 -5.81
C ALA A 139 1.13 7.34 -4.81
N ASP A 140 2.41 7.46 -5.18
CA ASP A 140 3.41 8.11 -4.32
C ASP A 140 3.26 9.64 -4.24
N TYR A 141 2.67 10.29 -5.25
CA TYR A 141 2.29 11.70 -5.16
C TYR A 141 1.18 11.90 -4.12
N ALA A 142 0.17 11.02 -4.10
CA ALA A 142 -0.88 11.02 -3.08
C ALA A 142 -0.28 10.77 -1.68
N ARG A 143 0.62 9.78 -1.55
CA ARG A 143 1.37 9.55 -0.31
C ARG A 143 2.16 10.77 0.15
N TYR A 144 2.79 11.51 -0.74
CA TYR A 144 3.47 12.76 -0.40
C TYR A 144 2.50 13.85 0.06
N ARG A 145 1.34 13.96 -0.60
CA ARG A 145 0.36 15.03 -0.37
C ARG A 145 -0.51 14.81 0.88
N TYR A 146 -0.95 13.58 1.13
CA TYR A 146 -1.91 13.26 2.21
C TYR A 146 -1.28 12.47 3.35
N GLY A 147 -0.09 11.89 3.16
CA GLY A 147 0.52 11.02 4.17
C GLY A 147 0.75 11.74 5.51
N VAL A 148 0.41 11.05 6.59
CA VAL A 148 0.37 11.62 7.95
C VAL A 148 1.47 11.09 8.88
N ASN A 149 2.23 10.10 8.43
CA ASN A 149 3.25 9.40 9.22
C ASN A 149 4.61 9.21 8.49
N ASN A 150 4.77 9.78 7.30
CA ASN A 150 5.98 9.67 6.47
C ASN A 150 7.26 10.02 7.23
N ALA A 151 7.25 11.09 8.05
CA ALA A 151 8.40 11.49 8.84
C ALA A 151 8.83 10.43 9.86
N ALA A 152 7.87 9.75 10.50
CA ALA A 152 8.15 8.68 11.46
C ALA A 152 8.69 7.42 10.77
N ALA A 153 8.32 7.20 9.51
CA ALA A 153 8.81 6.14 8.65
C ALA A 153 10.18 6.46 8.01
N GLY A 154 10.66 7.71 8.09
CA GLY A 154 11.83 8.16 7.34
C GLY A 154 11.58 8.25 5.83
N TRP A 155 10.33 8.27 5.40
CA TRP A 155 9.95 8.38 3.99
C TRP A 155 9.92 9.85 3.54
N SER A 156 10.39 10.11 2.32
CA SER A 156 10.43 11.45 1.72
C SER A 156 10.51 11.34 0.19
N LEU A 157 10.30 12.43 -0.55
CA LEU A 157 10.65 12.44 -1.97
C LEU A 157 12.18 12.64 -2.14
N PRO A 158 12.89 11.79 -2.90
CA PRO A 158 14.34 11.91 -3.06
C PRO A 158 14.69 13.16 -3.85
N ALA A 159 15.79 13.84 -3.56
CA ALA A 159 16.27 14.91 -4.45
C ALA A 159 16.52 14.36 -5.87
N TYR A 160 16.35 15.23 -6.88
CA TYR A 160 16.71 14.86 -8.25
C TYR A 160 18.20 14.51 -8.32
N GLN A 161 18.51 13.42 -9.03
CA GLN A 161 19.87 12.98 -9.32
C GLN A 161 20.02 12.69 -10.83
N ALA A 162 21.16 13.04 -11.38
CA ALA A 162 21.47 12.75 -12.78
C ALA A 162 21.35 11.24 -13.06
N GLY A 163 20.75 10.90 -14.20
CA GLY A 163 20.48 9.52 -14.59
C GLY A 163 19.06 9.02 -14.28
N GLN A 164 18.34 9.70 -13.37
CA GLN A 164 16.91 9.44 -13.15
C GLN A 164 16.07 9.75 -14.39
N LYS A 165 14.90 9.12 -14.49
CA LYS A 165 13.89 9.32 -15.54
C LYS A 165 12.51 9.46 -14.91
N TYR A 166 11.59 10.18 -15.56
CA TYR A 166 10.19 10.23 -15.13
C TYR A 166 9.51 8.85 -15.15
N THR A 167 10.10 7.86 -15.83
CA THR A 167 9.62 6.48 -15.89
C THR A 167 10.13 5.59 -14.76
N ASP A 168 10.96 6.10 -13.84
CA ASP A 168 11.52 5.31 -12.74
C ASP A 168 10.47 4.95 -11.65
N SER A 169 9.21 5.37 -11.86
CA SER A 169 8.05 5.07 -11.01
C SER A 169 8.19 5.65 -9.60
N TYR A 170 7.19 5.36 -8.74
CA TYR A 170 7.21 5.65 -7.31
C TYR A 170 7.69 7.08 -6.99
N ARG A 171 8.54 7.24 -5.97
CA ARG A 171 9.05 8.50 -5.43
C ARG A 171 9.74 9.39 -6.47
N VAL A 172 10.39 8.84 -7.50
CA VAL A 172 11.06 9.63 -8.54
C VAL A 172 10.01 10.29 -9.44
N THR A 173 9.05 9.50 -9.93
CA THR A 173 7.94 10.03 -10.72
C THR A 173 7.06 10.96 -9.88
N ALA A 174 6.72 10.59 -8.64
CA ALA A 174 5.92 11.40 -7.74
C ALA A 174 6.52 12.79 -7.52
N ARG A 175 7.84 12.87 -7.33
CA ARG A 175 8.53 14.15 -7.20
C ARG A 175 8.40 15.02 -8.44
N PHE A 176 8.51 14.42 -9.62
CA PHE A 176 8.26 15.14 -10.86
C PHE A 176 6.80 15.58 -10.98
N LEU A 177 5.84 14.76 -10.54
CA LEU A 177 4.43 15.15 -10.51
C LEU A 177 4.16 16.31 -9.54
N VAL A 178 4.86 16.40 -8.40
CA VAL A 178 4.81 17.58 -7.52
C VAL A 178 5.27 18.83 -8.27
N TRP A 179 6.40 18.75 -8.97
CA TRP A 179 6.89 19.87 -9.79
C TRP A 179 5.89 20.26 -10.88
N VAL A 180 5.31 19.27 -11.57
CA VAL A 180 4.28 19.50 -12.60
C VAL A 180 3.07 20.19 -12.00
N GLU A 181 2.57 19.74 -10.85
CA GLU A 181 1.41 20.34 -10.18
C GLU A 181 1.66 21.80 -9.78
N GLN A 182 2.87 22.15 -9.31
CA GLN A 182 3.22 23.52 -8.97
C GLN A 182 3.23 24.48 -10.17
N HIS A 183 3.60 23.97 -11.36
CA HIS A 183 3.65 24.77 -12.60
C HIS A 183 2.33 24.72 -13.38
N PHE A 184 1.56 23.65 -13.20
CA PHE A 184 0.29 23.39 -13.87
C PHE A 184 -0.72 22.88 -12.84
N PRO A 185 -1.30 23.78 -12.01
CA PRO A 185 -2.23 23.38 -10.96
C PRO A 185 -3.41 22.54 -11.48
N GLY A 186 -3.70 21.43 -10.81
CA GLY A 186 -4.73 20.48 -11.19
C GLY A 186 -4.30 19.46 -12.26
N ALA A 187 -3.02 19.46 -12.68
CA ALA A 187 -2.55 18.53 -13.71
C ALA A 187 -2.64 17.07 -13.24
N VAL A 188 -2.26 16.78 -12.00
CA VAL A 188 -2.22 15.39 -11.50
C VAL A 188 -3.62 14.78 -11.44
N GLN A 189 -4.63 15.52 -10.96
CA GLN A 189 -6.03 15.08 -10.98
C GLN A 189 -6.55 14.89 -12.40
N ARG A 190 -6.13 15.73 -13.36
CA ARG A 190 -6.52 15.58 -14.78
C ARG A 190 -5.87 14.38 -15.44
N PHE A 191 -4.63 14.02 -15.07
CA PHE A 191 -3.99 12.77 -15.52
C PHE A 191 -4.72 11.55 -14.97
N ASP A 192 -5.02 11.53 -13.67
CA ASP A 192 -5.83 10.47 -13.05
C ASP A 192 -7.17 10.31 -13.76
N ALA A 193 -7.92 11.40 -13.95
CA ALA A 193 -9.21 11.36 -14.60
C ALA A 193 -9.13 10.85 -16.05
N ALA A 194 -8.05 11.17 -16.78
CA ALA A 194 -7.82 10.66 -18.12
C ALA A 194 -7.51 9.15 -18.14
N LEU A 195 -6.72 8.67 -17.17
CA LEU A 195 -6.39 7.24 -17.00
C LEU A 195 -7.63 6.43 -16.63
N ARG A 196 -8.38 6.86 -15.60
CA ARG A 196 -9.64 6.24 -15.17
C ARG A 196 -10.70 6.29 -16.25
N GLY A 197 -10.81 7.41 -16.95
CA GLY A 197 -11.72 7.60 -18.07
C GLY A 197 -11.34 6.89 -19.37
N ARG A 198 -10.24 6.12 -19.40
CA ARG A 198 -9.72 5.40 -20.59
C ARG A 198 -9.44 6.31 -21.80
N ARG A 199 -9.05 7.56 -21.54
CA ARG A 199 -8.76 8.60 -22.56
C ARG A 199 -7.29 9.00 -22.59
N TYR A 200 -6.48 8.42 -21.72
CA TYR A 200 -5.06 8.73 -21.65
C TYR A 200 -4.32 8.30 -22.92
N THR A 201 -3.54 9.23 -23.47
CA THR A 201 -2.58 9.00 -24.55
C THR A 201 -1.32 9.82 -24.26
N ALA A 202 -0.23 9.61 -25.03
CA ALA A 202 0.95 10.48 -24.92
C ALA A 202 0.62 11.97 -25.11
N ASN A 203 -0.39 12.28 -25.93
CA ASN A 203 -0.84 13.66 -26.19
C ASN A 203 -1.60 14.28 -25.00
N THR A 204 -2.04 13.49 -24.03
CA THR A 204 -2.71 13.99 -22.82
C THR A 204 -1.82 14.97 -22.03
N TRP A 205 -0.51 14.75 -22.03
CA TRP A 205 0.47 15.68 -21.46
C TRP A 205 0.41 17.05 -22.14
N VAL A 206 0.40 17.08 -23.47
CA VAL A 206 0.30 18.32 -24.25
C VAL A 206 -1.04 19.02 -24.00
N GLN A 207 -2.14 18.26 -23.94
CA GLN A 207 -3.46 18.82 -23.70
C GLN A 207 -3.62 19.46 -22.31
N ILE A 208 -2.93 18.93 -21.29
CA ILE A 208 -3.03 19.41 -19.92
C ILE A 208 -2.00 20.51 -19.62
N THR A 209 -0.79 20.40 -20.16
CA THR A 209 0.36 21.25 -19.77
C THR A 209 0.90 22.13 -20.91
N GLY A 210 0.43 21.92 -22.14
CA GLY A 210 0.97 22.58 -23.34
C GLY A 210 2.31 22.02 -23.83
N ALA A 211 2.87 20.98 -23.21
CA ALA A 211 4.13 20.36 -23.61
C ALA A 211 4.12 18.83 -23.48
N SER A 212 5.01 18.14 -24.19
CA SER A 212 5.20 16.69 -24.02
C SER A 212 5.84 16.38 -22.66
N VAL A 213 5.65 15.15 -22.17
CA VAL A 213 6.30 14.70 -20.91
C VAL A 213 7.83 14.81 -20.98
N ASP A 214 8.45 14.51 -22.13
CA ASP A 214 9.90 14.67 -22.33
C ASP A 214 10.34 16.13 -22.19
N THR A 215 9.59 17.06 -22.78
CA THR A 215 9.87 18.49 -22.68
C THR A 215 9.73 18.98 -21.24
N LEU A 216 8.74 18.48 -20.50
CA LEU A 216 8.55 18.82 -19.09
C LEU A 216 9.66 18.23 -18.21
N TRP A 217 10.08 17.01 -18.48
CA TRP A 217 11.20 16.39 -17.77
C TRP A 217 12.49 17.16 -17.99
N ASP A 218 12.78 17.57 -19.22
CA ASP A 218 13.94 18.43 -19.53
C ASP A 218 13.89 19.77 -18.78
N ARG A 219 12.71 20.34 -18.57
CA ARG A 219 12.53 21.55 -17.76
C ARG A 219 12.77 21.26 -16.27
N TYR A 220 12.16 20.19 -15.75
CA TYR A 220 12.32 19.75 -14.37
C TYR A 220 13.79 19.50 -14.02
N THR A 221 14.53 18.77 -14.85
CA THR A 221 15.95 18.45 -14.58
C THR A 221 16.86 19.69 -14.56
N ARG A 222 16.49 20.78 -15.23
CA ARG A 222 17.20 22.07 -15.19
C ARG A 222 16.82 22.93 -13.99
N SER A 223 15.63 22.73 -13.42
CA SER A 223 15.13 23.46 -12.27
C SER A 223 14.26 22.56 -11.37
N PRO A 224 14.87 21.63 -10.61
CA PRO A 224 14.13 20.56 -9.91
C PRO A 224 13.52 21.00 -8.57
N GLY A 225 13.47 22.30 -8.29
CA GLY A 225 12.91 22.83 -7.04
C GLY A 225 11.43 22.49 -6.90
N ILE A 226 11.02 21.97 -5.74
CA ILE A 226 9.63 21.81 -5.29
C ILE A 226 9.49 22.34 -3.87
#